data_AF-A0AAW2NEN0-F1
#
_entry.id   AF-A0AAW2NEN0-F1
#
_cell.length_a   1.000
_cell.length_b   1.000
_cell.length_c   1.000
_cell.angle_alpha   90.00
_cell.angle_beta   90.00
_cell.angle_gamma   90.00
#
_symmetry.space_group_name_H-M   'P 1'
#
loop_
_entity.id
_entity.type
_entity.pdbx_description
1 polymer ?
#
loop_
_entity_poly.entity_id
_entity_poly.type
_entity_poly.pdbx_seq_one_letter_code
_entity_poly.pdbx_strand_id
1 'polypeptide(L)'
;MKAISAWTKVSQSINTYLNEDSDGCMEKIIGLSYEKLPYHLRDCFLYLAMFPEGFEIPVWKLLRMWIAEGFVQKMPNISLEETTENYLDNLIGRNLVRVEKKRLDGRVKTCRIHDMLCDFCKNEAGRERENFLQEVKMNND
;
A
#
# COMPACT_ATOMS: atom_id res chain seq x y z
N MET A 1 14.39 -27.19 11.46
CA MET A 1 14.95 -27.25 10.08
C MET A 1 14.15 -26.47 9.02
N LYS A 2 12.80 -26.45 9.01
CA LYS A 2 12.01 -25.72 7.99
C LYS A 2 12.21 -24.19 7.96
N ALA A 3 12.37 -23.55 9.12
CA ALA A 3 12.54 -22.09 9.19
C ALA A 3 13.88 -21.62 8.58
N ILE A 4 14.96 -22.36 8.84
CA ILE A 4 16.30 -22.03 8.32
C ILE A 4 16.30 -22.08 6.79
N SER A 5 15.74 -23.14 6.18
CA SER A 5 15.70 -23.25 4.71
C SER A 5 14.79 -22.21 4.06
N ALA A 6 13.72 -21.76 4.73
CA ALA A 6 12.89 -20.67 4.25
C ALA A 6 13.64 -19.32 4.26
N TRP A 7 14.31 -19.00 5.37
CA TRP A 7 15.10 -17.75 5.49
C TRP A 7 16.33 -17.74 4.58
N THR A 8 16.97 -18.89 4.32
CA THR A 8 18.05 -18.99 3.33
C THR A 8 17.56 -18.64 1.93
N LYS A 9 16.37 -19.11 1.53
CA LYS A 9 15.77 -18.75 0.23
C LYS A 9 15.49 -17.26 0.13
N VAL A 10 14.90 -16.67 1.19
CA VAL A 10 14.64 -15.22 1.25
C VAL A 10 15.94 -14.43 1.11
N SER A 11 17.00 -14.81 1.84
CA SER A 11 18.30 -14.13 1.78
C SER A 11 18.95 -14.24 0.40
N GLN A 12 18.86 -15.40 -0.26
CA GLN A 12 19.38 -15.58 -1.62
C GLN A 12 18.62 -14.71 -2.63
N SER A 13 17.30 -14.66 -2.54
CA SER A 13 16.47 -13.78 -3.40
C SER A 13 16.79 -12.30 -3.17
N ILE A 14 16.94 -11.86 -1.93
CA ILE A 14 17.30 -10.46 -1.63
C ILE A 14 18.68 -10.12 -2.21
N ASN A 15 19.68 -11.00 -2.06
CA ASN A 15 21.00 -10.78 -2.63
C ASN A 15 21.00 -10.67 -4.15
N THR A 16 20.15 -11.42 -4.86
CA THR A 16 20.03 -11.26 -6.31
C THR A 16 19.50 -9.89 -6.69
N TYR A 17 18.54 -9.32 -5.96
CA TYR A 17 18.02 -7.98 -6.24
C TYR A 17 19.03 -6.88 -5.89
N LEU A 18 19.73 -6.99 -4.75
CA LEU A 18 20.70 -5.98 -4.30
C LEU A 18 21.94 -5.88 -5.19
N ASN A 19 22.27 -6.92 -5.94
CA ASN A 19 23.41 -6.96 -6.86
C ASN A 19 23.07 -6.42 -8.27
N GLU A 20 21.80 -6.15 -8.57
CA GLU A 20 21.34 -5.52 -9.81
C GLU A 20 20.99 -4.05 -9.52
N ASP A 21 21.86 -3.11 -9.92
CA ASP A 21 21.68 -1.64 -10.01
C ASP A 21 20.80 -0.96 -8.91
N SER A 22 21.41 -0.15 -8.05
CA SER A 22 20.85 0.17 -6.72
C SER A 22 19.50 0.89 -6.72
N ASP A 23 19.14 1.61 -7.80
CA ASP A 23 17.88 2.36 -7.87
C ASP A 23 16.69 1.45 -8.27
N GLY A 24 16.91 0.53 -9.21
CA GLY A 24 15.88 -0.42 -9.67
C GLY A 24 15.60 -1.56 -8.69
N CYS A 25 16.56 -1.89 -7.82
CA CYS A 25 16.38 -2.93 -6.80
C CYS A 25 15.24 -2.61 -5.83
N MET A 26 15.17 -1.37 -5.33
CA MET A 26 14.16 -1.00 -4.33
C MET A 26 12.76 -1.00 -4.95
N GLU A 27 12.62 -0.47 -6.16
CA GLU A 27 11.34 -0.50 -6.90
C GLU A 27 10.85 -1.95 -7.10
N LYS A 28 11.74 -2.88 -7.49
CA LYS A 28 11.42 -4.31 -7.62
C LYS A 28 10.95 -4.93 -6.29
N ILE A 29 11.63 -4.65 -5.18
CA ILE A 29 11.25 -5.19 -3.86
C ILE A 29 9.89 -4.67 -3.40
N ILE A 30 9.62 -3.38 -3.64
CA ILE A 30 8.33 -2.77 -3.35
C ILE A 30 7.24 -3.38 -4.25
N GLY A 31 7.52 -3.54 -5.54
CA GLY A 31 6.62 -4.20 -6.51
C GLY A 31 6.20 -5.60 -6.07
N LEU A 32 7.14 -6.43 -5.61
CA LEU A 32 6.82 -7.76 -5.06
C LEU A 32 5.94 -7.71 -3.81
N SER A 33 6.07 -6.67 -2.98
CA SER A 33 5.22 -6.46 -1.82
C SER A 33 3.82 -6.00 -2.22
N TYR A 34 3.73 -5.16 -3.26
CA TYR A 34 2.49 -4.67 -3.87
C TYR A 34 1.71 -5.80 -4.56
N GLU A 35 2.37 -6.64 -5.36
CA GLU A 35 1.74 -7.80 -6.01
C GLU A 35 1.09 -8.76 -5.00
N LYS A 36 1.73 -8.93 -3.83
CA LYS A 36 1.23 -9.76 -2.73
C LYS A 36 0.22 -9.06 -1.82
N LEU A 37 -0.11 -7.80 -2.12
CA LEU A 37 -1.13 -7.07 -1.40
C LEU A 37 -2.52 -7.54 -1.87
N PRO A 38 -3.44 -7.88 -0.95
CA PRO A 38 -4.83 -8.17 -1.30
C PRO A 38 -5.42 -7.06 -2.15
N TYR A 39 -6.22 -7.43 -3.16
CA TYR A 39 -6.78 -6.48 -4.14
C TYR A 39 -7.47 -5.28 -3.48
N HIS A 40 -8.29 -5.51 -2.45
CA HIS A 40 -9.02 -4.46 -1.73
C HIS A 40 -8.12 -3.45 -0.98
N LEU A 41 -6.84 -3.76 -0.75
CA LEU A 41 -5.89 -2.84 -0.11
C LEU A 41 -5.05 -2.06 -1.13
N ARG A 42 -5.03 -2.47 -2.40
CA ARG A 42 -4.19 -1.86 -3.45
C ARG A 42 -4.58 -0.42 -3.69
N ASP A 43 -5.88 -0.17 -3.94
CA ASP A 43 -6.38 1.18 -4.16
C ASP A 43 -6.15 2.08 -2.95
N CYS A 44 -6.39 1.57 -1.74
CA CYS A 44 -6.13 2.29 -0.50
C CYS A 44 -4.65 2.67 -0.35
N PHE A 45 -3.74 1.76 -0.71
CA PHE A 45 -2.31 1.99 -0.68
C PHE A 45 -1.86 3.01 -1.74
N LEU A 46 -2.31 2.86 -3.00
CA LEU A 46 -1.99 3.81 -4.08
C LEU A 46 -2.51 5.22 -3.78
N TYR A 47 -3.70 5.33 -3.17
CA TYR A 47 -4.28 6.62 -2.81
C TYR A 47 -3.39 7.45 -1.86
N LEU A 48 -2.58 6.79 -1.03
CA LEU A 48 -1.64 7.48 -0.13
C LEU A 48 -0.57 8.28 -0.87
N ALA A 49 -0.29 7.94 -2.13
CA ALA A 49 0.68 8.65 -2.98
C ALA A 49 0.21 10.04 -3.41
N MET A 50 -1.08 10.35 -3.26
CA MET A 50 -1.59 11.70 -3.53
C MET A 50 -1.17 12.70 -2.45
N PHE A 51 -0.74 12.23 -1.29
CA PHE A 51 -0.19 13.11 -0.27
C PHE A 51 1.27 13.42 -0.59
N PRO A 52 1.74 14.65 -0.35
CA PRO A 52 3.15 15.00 -0.53
C PRO A 52 4.05 14.08 0.31
N GLU A 53 5.27 13.87 -0.18
CA GLU A 53 6.29 13.15 0.57
C GLU A 53 6.49 13.78 1.95
N GLY A 54 6.63 12.92 2.97
CA GLY A 54 6.73 13.36 4.35
C GLY A 54 5.47 14.00 4.95
N PHE A 55 4.32 14.01 4.27
CA PHE A 55 3.10 14.59 4.82
C PHE A 55 2.51 13.71 5.93
N GLU A 56 2.28 14.29 7.11
CA GLU A 56 1.61 13.62 8.22
C GLU A 56 0.09 13.65 8.00
N ILE A 57 -0.49 12.50 7.63
CA ILE A 57 -1.89 12.34 7.24
C ILE A 57 -2.75 12.12 8.50
N PRO A 58 -3.80 12.94 8.73
CA PRO A 58 -4.81 12.64 9.74
C PRO A 58 -5.62 11.40 9.37
N VAL A 59 -5.52 10.33 10.18
CA VAL A 59 -6.15 9.03 9.88
C VAL A 59 -7.65 9.16 9.68
N TRP A 60 -8.34 9.90 10.55
CA TRP A 60 -9.80 10.08 10.43
C TRP A 60 -10.24 10.68 9.08
N LYS A 61 -9.38 11.50 8.44
CA LYS A 61 -9.65 12.10 7.13
C LYS A 61 -9.39 11.08 6.02
N LEU A 62 -8.29 10.35 6.13
CA LEU A 62 -7.91 9.28 5.20
C LEU A 62 -8.99 8.19 5.11
N LEU A 63 -9.47 7.68 6.25
CA LEU A 63 -10.49 6.61 6.26
C LEU A 63 -11.79 7.06 5.57
N ARG A 64 -12.20 8.32 5.80
CA ARG A 64 -13.39 8.90 5.13
C ARG A 64 -13.19 9.05 3.62
N MET A 65 -11.97 9.37 3.18
CA MET A 65 -11.64 9.43 1.75
C MET A 65 -11.76 8.06 1.11
N TRP A 66 -11.16 7.02 1.70
CA TRP A 66 -11.31 5.66 1.17
C TRP A 66 -12.76 5.20 1.06
N ILE A 67 -13.59 5.53 2.05
CA ILE A 67 -15.04 5.25 1.99
C ILE A 67 -15.69 6.02 0.83
N ALA A 68 -15.39 7.30 0.67
CA ALA A 68 -15.99 8.15 -0.36
C ALA A 68 -15.60 7.73 -1.78
N GLU A 69 -14.37 7.25 -1.98
CA GLU A 69 -13.89 6.71 -3.25
C GLU A 69 -14.41 5.29 -3.54
N GLY A 70 -15.07 4.66 -2.57
CA GLY A 70 -15.64 3.32 -2.74
C GLY A 70 -14.63 2.18 -2.65
N PHE A 71 -13.41 2.42 -2.14
CA PHE A 71 -12.37 1.38 -1.98
C PHE A 71 -12.71 0.34 -0.91
N VAL A 72 -13.73 0.62 -0.09
CA VAL A 72 -14.04 -0.12 1.12
C VAL A 72 -15.26 -0.99 0.88
N GLN A 73 -15.07 -2.30 0.97
CA GLN A 73 -16.16 -3.25 0.80
C GLN A 73 -17.01 -3.33 2.07
N LYS A 74 -18.33 -3.22 1.93
CA LYS A 74 -19.26 -3.40 3.05
C LYS A 74 -19.36 -4.89 3.40
N MET A 75 -18.81 -5.26 4.55
CA MET A 75 -18.94 -6.63 5.08
C MET A 75 -20.22 -6.78 5.93
N PRO A 76 -20.86 -7.96 5.93
CA PRO A 76 -21.99 -8.24 6.81
C PRO A 76 -21.58 -8.05 8.28
N ASN A 77 -22.39 -7.32 9.05
CA ASN A 77 -22.21 -7.07 10.49
C ASN A 77 -20.96 -6.26 10.90
N ILE A 78 -20.23 -5.67 9.95
CA ILE A 78 -19.06 -4.82 10.24
C ILE A 78 -19.32 -3.45 9.61
N SER A 79 -19.03 -2.38 10.37
CA SER A 79 -19.17 -1.01 9.86
C SER A 79 -18.12 -0.70 8.79
N LEU A 80 -18.37 0.31 7.95
CA LEU A 80 -17.36 0.75 6.97
C LEU A 80 -16.14 1.33 7.70
N GLU A 81 -16.38 2.05 8.80
CA GLU A 81 -15.35 2.61 9.67
C GLU A 81 -14.43 1.52 10.21
N GLU A 82 -14.99 0.47 10.80
CA GLU A 82 -14.23 -0.67 11.33
C GLU A 82 -13.48 -1.42 10.21
N THR A 83 -14.10 -1.56 9.04
CA THR A 83 -13.45 -2.16 7.86
C THR A 83 -12.23 -1.33 7.42
N THR A 84 -12.36 0.01 7.38
CA THR A 84 -11.25 0.89 7.02
C THR A 84 -10.13 0.93 8.05
N GLU A 85 -10.47 0.86 9.35
CA GLU A 85 -9.46 0.75 10.41
C GLU A 85 -8.65 -0.54 10.23
N ASN A 86 -9.32 -1.67 9.94
CA ASN A 86 -8.65 -2.95 9.66
C ASN A 86 -7.75 -2.88 8.41
N TYR A 87 -8.20 -2.18 7.36
CA TYR A 87 -7.38 -1.98 6.16
C TYR A 87 -6.09 -1.20 6.48
N LEU A 88 -6.20 -0.13 7.25
CA LEU A 88 -5.04 0.64 7.71
C LEU A 88 -4.11 -0.21 8.57
N ASP A 89 -4.64 -1.00 9.51
CA ASP A 89 -3.84 -1.88 10.36
C ASP A 89 -3.10 -2.95 9.55
N ASN A 90 -3.70 -3.47 8.48
CA ASN A 90 -3.03 -4.39 7.55
C ASN A 90 -1.87 -3.71 6.80
N LEU A 91 -2.06 -2.48 6.33
CA LEU A 91 -1.00 -1.72 5.68
C LEU A 91 0.14 -1.39 6.64
N ILE A 92 -0.17 -1.06 7.89
CA ILE A 92 0.81 -0.86 8.96
C ILE A 92 1.55 -2.17 9.27
N GLY A 93 0.83 -3.28 9.43
CA GLY A 93 1.42 -4.59 9.72
C GLY A 93 2.33 -5.11 8.61
N ARG A 94 2.18 -4.60 7.38
CA ARG A 94 3.04 -4.87 6.22
C ARG A 94 4.18 -3.86 6.06
N ASN A 95 4.32 -2.90 6.98
CA ASN A 95 5.29 -1.79 6.91
C ASN A 95 5.14 -0.92 5.66
N LEU A 96 3.93 -0.84 5.09
CA LEU A 96 3.64 0.06 3.97
C LEU A 96 3.24 1.46 4.44
N VAL A 97 2.77 1.56 5.68
CA VAL A 97 2.35 2.80 6.33
C VAL A 97 3.01 2.91 7.70
N ARG A 98 3.64 4.05 7.94
CA ARG A 98 4.26 4.39 9.22
C ARG A 98 3.25 5.11 10.12
N VAL A 99 3.21 4.74 11.40
CA VAL A 99 2.46 5.44 12.43
C VAL A 99 3.30 6.60 12.98
N GLU A 100 2.76 7.81 12.96
CA GLU A 100 3.42 9.00 13.49
C GLU A 100 2.94 9.35 14.90
N LYS A 101 1.62 9.35 15.11
CA LYS A 101 1.03 9.61 16.43
C LYS A 101 -0.10 8.64 16.72
N LYS A 102 -0.22 8.28 17.99
CA LYS A 102 -1.37 7.53 18.55
C LYS A 102 -2.19 8.44 19.45
N ARG A 103 -3.48 8.11 19.57
CA ARG A 103 -4.40 8.71 20.55
C ARG A 103 -4.21 8.04 21.91
N LEU A 104 -4.88 8.57 22.94
CA LEU A 104 -4.87 8.01 24.29
C LEU A 104 -5.50 6.61 24.36
N ASP A 105 -6.45 6.32 23.46
CA ASP A 105 -7.08 5.00 23.32
C ASP A 105 -6.23 3.98 22.54
N GLY A 106 -5.01 4.36 22.14
CA GLY A 106 -4.09 3.52 21.37
C GLY A 106 -4.32 3.51 19.86
N ARG A 107 -5.44 4.08 19.36
CA ARG A 107 -5.73 4.16 17.93
C ARG A 107 -4.78 5.11 17.22
N VAL A 108 -4.54 4.86 15.94
CA VAL A 108 -3.67 5.70 15.12
C VAL A 108 -4.31 7.08 14.91
N LYS A 109 -3.62 8.14 15.33
CA LYS A 109 -4.06 9.53 15.14
C LYS A 109 -3.63 10.04 13.78
N THR A 110 -2.38 9.82 13.44
CA THR A 110 -1.76 10.24 12.19
C THR A 110 -0.78 9.19 11.68
N CYS A 111 -0.67 9.11 10.36
CA CYS A 111 0.21 8.18 9.67
C CYS A 111 0.93 8.87 8.51
N ARG A 112 1.91 8.19 7.92
CA ARG A 112 2.69 8.65 6.78
C ARG A 112 3.04 7.46 5.88
N ILE A 113 3.06 7.66 4.57
CA ILE A 113 3.66 6.70 3.65
C ILE A 113 5.18 6.81 3.70
N HIS A 114 5.90 5.69 3.61
CA HIS A 114 7.37 5.77 3.51
C HIS A 114 7.77 6.48 2.21
N ASP A 115 8.74 7.38 2.30
CA ASP A 115 9.19 8.20 1.17
C ASP A 115 9.56 7.35 -0.07
N MET A 116 10.26 6.23 0.15
CA MET A 116 10.59 5.25 -0.92
C MET A 116 9.37 4.58 -1.58
N LEU A 117 8.25 4.45 -0.86
CA LEU A 117 7.00 3.92 -1.42
C LEU A 117 6.24 4.99 -2.19
N CYS A 118 6.46 6.27 -1.86
CA CYS A 118 5.73 7.39 -2.45
C CYS A 118 5.98 7.46 -3.96
N ASP A 119 7.22 7.31 -4.41
CA ASP A 119 7.57 7.34 -5.83
C ASP A 119 7.11 6.10 -6.57
N PHE A 120 7.23 4.91 -5.95
CA PHE A 120 6.65 3.69 -6.49
C PHE A 120 5.14 3.84 -6.74
N CYS A 121 4.38 4.32 -5.76
CA CYS A 121 2.93 4.44 -5.88
C CYS A 121 2.51 5.48 -6.92
N LYS A 122 3.26 6.59 -7.09
CA LYS A 122 2.98 7.56 -8.16
C LYS A 122 3.12 6.93 -9.54
N ASN A 123 4.20 6.16 -9.75
CA ASN A 123 4.44 5.46 -11.01
C ASN A 123 3.37 4.40 -11.26
N GLU A 124 3.04 3.60 -10.25
CA GLU A 124 2.06 2.51 -10.36
C GLU A 124 0.64 3.04 -10.58
N ALA A 125 0.21 4.06 -9.85
CA ALA A 125 -1.10 4.69 -10.07
C ALA A 125 -1.22 5.29 -11.47
N GLY A 126 -0.12 5.84 -12.01
CA GLY A 126 -0.05 6.29 -13.41
C GLY A 126 -0.23 5.14 -14.40
N ARG A 127 0.45 4.01 -14.17
CA ARG A 127 0.34 2.79 -14.99
C ARG A 127 -1.08 2.22 -14.98
N GLU A 128 -1.70 2.06 -13.81
CA GLU A 128 -3.06 1.53 -13.70
C GLU A 128 -4.09 2.42 -14.40
N ARG A 129 -3.96 3.75 -14.28
CA ARG A 129 -4.81 4.70 -15.00
C ARG A 129 -4.67 4.56 -16.51
N GLU A 130 -3.46 4.44 -17.03
CA GLU A 130 -3.23 4.27 -18.48
C GLU A 130 -3.82 2.94 -18.99
N ASN A 131 -3.61 1.84 -18.24
CA ASN A 131 -4.18 0.54 -18.57
C ASN A 131 -5.73 0.61 -18.65
N PHE A 132 -6.37 1.23 -17.66
CA PHE A 132 -7.82 1.45 -17.67
C PHE A 132 -8.28 2.25 -18.90
N LEU A 133 -7.57 3.32 -19.25
CA LEU A 133 -7.88 4.13 -20.43
C LEU A 133 -7.74 3.35 -21.74
N GLN A 134 -6.80 2.41 -21.83
CA GLN A 134 -6.63 1.53 -22.99
C GLN A 134 -7.76 0.51 -23.10
N GLU A 135 -8.14 -0.14 -21.99
CA GLU A 135 -9.27 -1.08 -21.96
C GLU A 135 -10.59 -0.41 -22.38
N VAL A 136 -10.85 0.82 -21.91
CA VAL A 136 -12.05 1.57 -22.30
C VAL A 136 -12.05 1.93 -23.79
N LYS A 137 -10.88 2.20 -24.40
CA LYS A 137 -10.78 2.43 -25.84
C LYS A 137 -11.05 1.15 -26.63
N MET A 138 -10.47 0.03 -26.20
CA MET A 138 -10.64 -1.28 -26.86
C MET A 138 -12.06 -1.84 -26.77
N ASN A 139 -12.84 -1.44 -25.78
CA ASN A 139 -14.24 -1.86 -25.61
C ASN A 139 -15.25 -0.96 -26.35
N ASN A 140 -14.79 0.13 -26.98
CA ASN A 140 -15.61 1.07 -27.73
C ASN A 140 -15.37 1.03 -29.26
N ASP A 141 -14.54 0.10 -29.73
CA ASP A 141 -14.34 -0.27 -31.14
C ASP A 141 -14.99 -1.63 -31.45
#